data_AF-A0A7W0PMU5-F1
#
_entry.id   AF-A0A7W0PMU5-F1
#
_cell.length_a   1.000
_cell.length_b   1.000
_cell.length_c   1.000
_cell.angle_alpha   90.00
_cell.angle_beta   90.00
_cell.angle_gamma   90.00
#
_symmetry.space_group_name_H-M   'P 1'
#
loop_
_entity.id
_entity.type
_entity.pdbx_description
1 polymer ?
#
loop_
_entity_poly.entity_id
_entity_poly.type
_entity_poly.pdbx_seq_one_letter_code
_entity_poly.pdbx_strand_id
1 'polypeptide(L)'
;MTRIEIAIEPVTSSATQPANRRAFIRGAATLGLAVGGLGLASRLGAAQEHESATGTPESHYVGSDASTTGSTGAATPDPSAVTPFTVYDPVLQPVQAGPKEFTVVSRDATLNVAKDVTYAGWTFDGTIPGRTLRVVEGDTVTMTVRNESEFTHSLDTHAAKTSPEVNYRNLRPGEEFTWSFVATTPGAYMYHCGTPPVLLHIGAGMYGAMIVDPKEGWSPARELILVQSEFYFERSEEPVKVPSMSTMMLGGFMDHVVFNGHASQYVDNPIPIKVGEPVRIFVVNAGPNIWSSFHIVGAIFDRAYVNGNPKNELFGLQSISVGPGDGACVEFTVEEPGTYVAVNHAFGHAAHGAIALLKAV
;
A
#
# COMPACT_ATOMS: atom_id res chain seq x y z
N MET A 1 9.22 40.07 -50.58
CA MET A 1 9.83 40.90 -49.52
C MET A 1 9.38 40.31 -48.19
N THR A 2 10.19 39.77 -47.29
CA THR A 2 11.63 39.50 -47.24
C THR A 2 11.79 38.33 -46.27
N ARG A 3 12.55 37.32 -46.68
CA ARG A 3 12.84 36.08 -45.94
C ARG A 3 14.01 36.37 -45.00
N ILE A 4 13.88 36.05 -43.71
CA ILE A 4 14.98 36.16 -42.74
C ILE A 4 15.62 34.79 -42.61
N GLU A 5 16.86 34.66 -43.09
CA GLU A 5 17.72 33.50 -42.89
C GLU A 5 18.50 33.69 -41.58
N ILE A 6 18.50 32.66 -40.73
CA ILE A 6 19.37 32.57 -39.55
C ILE A 6 20.40 31.48 -39.84
N ALA A 7 21.67 31.88 -39.96
CA ALA A 7 22.78 30.97 -40.16
C ALA A 7 23.16 30.27 -38.84
N ILE A 8 23.39 28.96 -38.92
CA ILE A 8 23.90 28.11 -37.83
C ILE A 8 25.33 27.72 -38.22
N GLU A 9 26.32 28.05 -37.40
CA GLU A 9 27.70 27.56 -37.58
C GLU A 9 27.93 26.24 -36.83
N PRO A 10 28.72 25.30 -37.40
CA PRO A 10 28.96 24.00 -36.79
C PRO A 10 30.20 24.01 -35.89
N VAL A 11 30.07 23.43 -34.69
CA VAL A 11 31.23 23.09 -33.85
C VAL A 11 31.76 21.72 -34.26
N THR A 12 32.98 21.66 -34.78
CA THR A 12 33.72 20.41 -35.03
C THR A 12 34.81 20.22 -33.99
N SER A 13 34.95 18.97 -33.51
CA SER A 13 35.91 18.55 -32.50
C SER A 13 37.30 18.28 -33.09
N SER A 14 38.35 18.47 -32.29
CA SER A 14 39.25 17.40 -31.80
C SER A 14 40.63 17.96 -31.41
N ALA A 15 41.12 17.56 -30.24
CA ALA A 15 42.42 16.90 -30.07
C ALA A 15 42.73 16.67 -28.58
N THR A 16 43.40 15.56 -28.34
CA THR A 16 43.55 14.82 -27.09
C THR A 16 44.72 15.27 -26.18
N GLN A 17 44.43 15.30 -24.88
CA GLN A 17 45.20 15.00 -23.64
C GLN A 17 46.75 14.83 -23.65
N PRO A 18 47.43 15.12 -22.51
CA PRO A 18 47.72 14.02 -21.58
C PRO A 18 47.68 14.30 -20.06
N ALA A 19 47.31 13.24 -19.33
CA ALA A 19 47.88 12.67 -18.10
C ALA A 19 48.00 13.48 -16.76
N ASN A 20 47.15 13.05 -15.80
CA ASN A 20 47.44 12.67 -14.41
C ASN A 20 48.46 13.47 -13.56
N ARG A 21 47.99 14.07 -12.45
CA ARG A 21 48.26 13.66 -11.05
C ARG A 21 47.85 14.75 -10.03
N ARG A 22 47.01 14.36 -9.07
CA ARG A 22 46.86 14.84 -7.67
C ARG A 22 47.28 16.29 -7.33
N ALA A 23 46.32 17.11 -6.88
CA ALA A 23 46.44 17.94 -5.67
C ALA A 23 45.08 18.56 -5.29
N PHE A 24 44.60 18.25 -4.09
CA PHE A 24 43.45 18.87 -3.43
C PHE A 24 44.01 19.67 -2.24
N ILE A 25 43.79 20.99 -2.20
CA ILE A 25 44.12 21.94 -1.10
C ILE A 25 42.89 22.85 -0.98
N ARG A 26 42.08 22.75 0.09
CA ARG A 26 42.11 23.44 1.41
C ARG A 26 42.01 24.98 1.39
N GLY A 27 41.04 25.49 2.17
CA GLY A 27 40.97 26.87 2.72
C GLY A 27 39.66 27.59 2.33
N ALA A 28 38.56 27.52 3.09
CA ALA A 28 38.24 28.09 4.42
C ALA A 28 37.90 29.60 4.41
N ALA A 29 36.68 29.95 4.82
CA ALA A 29 36.36 31.18 5.55
C ALA A 29 35.06 30.99 6.37
N THR A 30 35.18 31.31 7.65
CA THR A 30 34.28 31.16 8.80
C THR A 30 33.49 32.44 9.11
N LEU A 31 32.32 32.31 9.74
CA LEU A 31 31.78 33.19 10.82
C LEU A 31 30.53 32.47 11.39
N GLY A 32 30.28 32.21 12.67
CA GLY A 32 30.82 32.72 13.94
C GLY A 32 29.66 33.18 14.84
N LEU A 33 29.22 32.32 15.77
CA LEU A 33 28.15 32.52 16.78
C LEU A 33 28.46 33.62 17.80
N ALA A 34 27.41 34.15 18.46
CA ALA A 34 27.47 34.58 19.86
C ALA A 34 26.12 34.40 20.59
N VAL A 35 26.21 33.83 21.80
CA VAL A 35 25.16 33.61 22.81
C VAL A 35 25.33 34.62 23.94
N GLY A 36 24.25 35.04 24.61
CA GLY A 36 24.29 35.71 25.92
C GLY A 36 22.95 35.64 26.65
N GLY A 37 22.96 35.15 27.89
CA GLY A 37 21.78 35.09 28.78
C GLY A 37 21.94 35.94 30.06
N LEU A 38 20.82 36.12 30.79
CA LEU A 38 20.57 36.53 32.20
C LEU A 38 19.14 37.15 32.20
N GLY A 39 18.21 37.07 33.16
CA GLY A 39 18.09 36.52 34.52
C GLY A 39 16.81 37.13 35.16
N LEU A 40 15.98 36.27 35.77
CA LEU A 40 14.95 36.44 36.83
C LEU A 40 14.21 37.79 37.10
N ALA A 41 12.87 37.75 37.10
CA ALA A 41 12.02 38.55 38.01
C ALA A 41 10.69 37.84 38.32
N SER A 42 10.37 37.75 39.60
CA SER A 42 9.20 37.13 40.23
C SER A 42 7.96 38.04 40.24
N ARG A 43 6.76 37.45 40.14
CA ARG A 43 5.54 37.97 40.77
C ARG A 43 4.68 36.84 41.32
N LEU A 44 4.47 36.88 42.64
CA LEU A 44 3.48 36.14 43.42
C LEU A 44 2.08 36.73 43.17
N GLY A 45 1.05 35.89 43.17
CA GLY A 45 -0.34 36.35 43.19
C GLY A 45 -1.40 35.24 43.10
N ALA A 46 -1.81 34.76 44.28
CA ALA A 46 -3.09 34.17 44.65
C ALA A 46 -3.50 32.79 44.08
N ALA A 47 -3.53 31.83 45.01
CA ALA A 47 -4.27 30.58 44.95
C ALA A 47 -5.78 30.83 44.95
N GLN A 48 -6.52 30.00 44.22
CA GLN A 48 -7.90 29.66 44.54
C GLN A 48 -8.08 28.16 44.27
N GLU A 49 -8.33 27.43 45.35
CA GLU A 49 -8.61 26.00 45.37
C GLU A 49 -9.90 25.71 44.59
N HIS A 50 -9.88 24.65 43.78
CA HIS A 50 -11.11 24.01 43.35
C HIS A 50 -10.93 22.50 43.35
N GLU A 51 -11.86 21.86 44.06
CA GLU A 51 -11.86 20.46 44.44
C GLU A 51 -11.70 19.49 43.27
N SER A 52 -10.92 18.46 43.54
CA SER A 52 -10.73 17.24 42.78
C SER A 52 -12.05 16.47 42.62
N ALA A 53 -12.56 16.40 41.39
CA ALA A 53 -13.45 15.34 40.96
C ALA A 53 -12.64 14.34 40.11
N THR A 54 -12.20 13.28 40.78
CA THR A 54 -11.60 12.08 40.18
C THR A 54 -12.65 11.32 39.37
N GLY A 55 -12.34 11.03 38.10
CA GLY A 55 -13.16 10.14 37.28
C GLY A 55 -12.95 10.32 35.78
N THR A 56 -11.74 10.05 35.27
CA THR A 56 -11.56 9.80 33.83
C THR A 56 -11.87 8.32 33.56
N PRO A 57 -12.77 7.98 32.62
CA PRO A 57 -12.98 6.59 32.24
C PRO A 57 -11.70 6.07 31.57
N GLU A 58 -11.22 4.92 32.06
CA GLU A 58 -10.13 4.17 31.45
C GLU A 58 -10.48 3.88 29.99
N SER A 59 -9.76 4.51 29.06
CA SER A 59 -9.70 4.03 27.69
C SER A 59 -8.90 2.73 27.73
N HIS A 60 -9.60 1.59 27.71
CA HIS A 60 -8.99 0.30 27.44
C HIS A 60 -8.53 0.24 25.96
N TYR A 61 -7.52 1.02 25.61
CA TYR A 61 -6.57 0.55 24.60
C TYR A 61 -5.73 -0.47 25.35
N VAL A 62 -5.92 -1.76 25.07
CA VAL A 62 -5.03 -2.80 25.57
C VAL A 62 -3.68 -2.60 24.85
N GLY A 63 -2.90 -1.65 25.38
CA GLY A 63 -1.47 -1.63 25.18
C GLY A 63 -0.94 -2.89 25.83
N SER A 64 -0.66 -3.90 25.01
CA SER A 64 0.05 -5.08 25.44
C SER A 64 1.33 -4.65 26.15
N ASP A 65 1.55 -5.16 27.35
CA ASP A 65 2.76 -4.97 28.14
C ASP A 65 4.01 -5.05 27.24
N ALA A 66 4.75 -3.95 27.20
CA ALA A 66 6.10 -3.91 26.65
C ALA A 66 7.04 -4.71 27.57
N SER A 67 6.95 -6.04 27.52
CA SER A 67 7.95 -6.93 28.13
C SER A 67 8.20 -8.20 27.30
N THR A 68 8.18 -8.07 25.97
CA THR A 68 8.89 -9.00 25.09
C THR A 68 10.08 -8.29 24.47
N THR A 69 11.15 -8.17 25.25
CA THR A 69 12.52 -8.21 24.70
C THR A 69 12.79 -9.61 24.17
N GLY A 70 12.09 -9.98 23.08
CA GLY A 70 12.25 -11.22 22.36
C GLY A 70 12.81 -10.92 20.98
N SER A 71 13.97 -11.50 20.67
CA SER A 71 14.61 -11.55 19.36
C SER A 71 13.64 -11.41 18.17
N THR A 72 13.84 -10.42 17.30
CA THR A 72 13.15 -10.27 16.00
C THR A 72 13.64 -11.27 14.93
N GLY A 73 14.32 -12.33 15.34
CA GLY A 73 14.68 -13.44 14.47
C GLY A 73 14.28 -14.74 15.15
N ALA A 74 13.24 -15.40 14.61
CA ALA A 74 13.03 -16.85 14.58
C ALA A 74 11.53 -17.19 14.32
N ALA A 75 11.09 -16.98 13.09
CA ALA A 75 10.35 -17.99 12.32
C ALA A 75 10.31 -17.49 10.87
N THR A 76 11.39 -17.75 10.16
CA THR A 76 11.39 -17.67 8.71
C THR A 76 10.65 -18.91 8.23
N PRO A 77 9.49 -18.82 7.54
CA PRO A 77 8.92 -19.99 6.88
C PRO A 77 9.98 -20.68 6.02
N ASP A 78 9.88 -22.01 5.95
CA ASP A 78 10.92 -22.88 5.40
C ASP A 78 11.36 -22.42 4.00
N PRO A 79 12.65 -22.07 3.79
CA PRO A 79 13.18 -21.68 2.49
C PRO A 79 13.01 -22.75 1.40
N SER A 80 12.87 -24.01 1.79
CA SER A 80 12.73 -25.15 0.87
C SER A 80 11.30 -25.36 0.36
N ALA A 81 10.32 -24.65 0.94
CA ALA A 81 8.91 -24.73 0.60
C ALA A 81 8.40 -23.46 -0.12
N VAL A 82 9.20 -22.88 -1.03
CA VAL A 82 8.79 -21.68 -1.79
C VAL A 82 7.54 -22.01 -2.63
N THR A 83 6.44 -21.31 -2.35
CA THR A 83 5.22 -21.41 -3.13
C THR A 83 5.48 -20.90 -4.56
N PRO A 84 5.16 -21.69 -5.60
CA PRO A 84 5.31 -21.25 -6.98
C PRO A 84 4.56 -19.95 -7.25
N PHE A 85 5.25 -18.99 -7.88
CA PHE A 85 4.62 -17.72 -8.24
C PHE A 85 3.51 -17.93 -9.27
N THR A 86 2.34 -17.38 -8.97
CA THR A 86 1.21 -17.27 -9.88
C THR A 86 0.86 -15.80 -10.01
N VAL A 87 0.70 -15.32 -11.24
CA VAL A 87 0.28 -13.94 -11.48
C VAL A 87 -1.07 -13.70 -10.81
N TYR A 88 -1.16 -12.63 -10.02
CA TYR A 88 -2.42 -12.25 -9.40
C TYR A 88 -3.38 -11.78 -10.50
N ASP A 89 -4.55 -12.40 -10.64
CA ASP A 89 -5.54 -11.97 -11.64
C ASP A 89 -6.15 -10.63 -11.20
N PRO A 90 -5.91 -9.53 -11.95
CA PRO A 90 -6.45 -8.24 -11.58
C PRO A 90 -7.92 -8.10 -11.98
N VAL A 91 -8.52 -9.04 -12.74
CA VAL A 91 -9.90 -8.90 -13.22
C VAL A 91 -10.89 -9.18 -12.10
N LEU A 92 -11.74 -8.19 -11.80
CA LEU A 92 -12.83 -8.38 -10.85
C LEU A 92 -14.02 -9.03 -11.54
N GLN A 93 -14.47 -10.15 -10.99
CA GLN A 93 -15.71 -10.79 -11.44
C GLN A 93 -16.92 -10.03 -10.88
N PRO A 94 -18.05 -9.98 -11.60
CA PRO A 94 -19.30 -9.45 -11.08
C PRO A 94 -19.76 -10.20 -9.84
N VAL A 95 -20.40 -9.50 -8.90
CA VAL A 95 -21.04 -10.10 -7.72
C VAL A 95 -22.54 -9.84 -7.75
N GLN A 96 -23.33 -10.80 -7.28
CA GLN A 96 -24.78 -10.62 -7.09
C GLN A 96 -25.07 -10.11 -5.68
N ALA A 97 -26.09 -9.28 -5.50
CA ALA A 97 -26.54 -8.87 -4.17
C ALA A 97 -27.10 -10.06 -3.36
N GLY A 98 -26.99 -9.98 -2.04
CA GLY A 98 -27.45 -10.99 -1.09
C GLY A 98 -26.37 -11.35 -0.05
N PRO A 99 -26.72 -12.10 1.02
CA PRO A 99 -25.79 -12.47 2.07
C PRO A 99 -24.49 -13.10 1.53
N LYS A 100 -23.35 -12.73 2.13
CA LYS A 100 -22.02 -13.19 1.75
C LYS A 100 -21.34 -13.85 2.93
N GLU A 101 -20.72 -15.00 2.69
CA GLU A 101 -19.91 -15.69 3.68
C GLU A 101 -18.49 -15.82 3.14
N PHE A 102 -17.51 -15.43 3.94
CA PHE A 102 -16.10 -15.55 3.60
C PHE A 102 -15.35 -16.24 4.73
N THR A 103 -14.57 -17.25 4.40
CA THR A 103 -13.54 -17.80 5.29
C THR A 103 -12.18 -17.33 4.81
N VAL A 104 -11.48 -16.56 5.64
CA VAL A 104 -10.12 -16.06 5.40
C VAL A 104 -9.17 -16.75 6.37
N VAL A 105 -8.09 -17.33 5.85
CA VAL A 105 -7.16 -18.11 6.67
C VAL A 105 -5.79 -17.46 6.74
N SER A 106 -5.31 -17.18 7.95
CA SER A 106 -3.95 -16.66 8.15
C SER A 106 -2.95 -17.80 8.01
N ARG A 107 -1.90 -17.61 7.20
CA ARG A 107 -0.84 -18.59 6.94
C ARG A 107 0.53 -17.93 6.81
N ASP A 108 1.56 -18.61 7.28
CA ASP A 108 2.94 -18.32 6.92
C ASP A 108 3.24 -18.88 5.54
N ALA A 109 3.89 -18.10 4.68
CA ALA A 109 4.23 -18.54 3.33
C ALA A 109 5.57 -17.95 2.87
N THR A 110 6.39 -18.79 2.24
CA THR A 110 7.58 -18.35 1.53
C THR A 110 7.19 -18.12 0.05
N LEU A 111 7.24 -16.88 -0.41
CA LEU A 111 6.72 -16.44 -1.71
C LEU A 111 7.78 -15.66 -2.49
N ASN A 112 7.70 -15.64 -3.82
CA ASN A 112 8.46 -14.67 -4.60
C ASN A 112 7.69 -13.35 -4.68
N VAL A 113 8.34 -12.25 -4.32
CA VAL A 113 7.76 -10.88 -4.35
C VAL A 113 8.42 -9.99 -5.41
N ALA A 114 9.49 -10.49 -6.02
CA ALA A 114 10.07 -10.02 -7.26
C ALA A 114 10.80 -11.19 -7.93
N LYS A 115 11.29 -10.97 -9.15
CA LYS A 115 12.13 -11.95 -9.83
C LYS A 115 13.36 -12.28 -8.96
N ASP A 116 13.51 -13.56 -8.64
CA ASP A 116 14.60 -14.11 -7.81
C ASP A 116 14.69 -13.51 -6.38
N VAL A 117 13.59 -12.92 -5.88
CA VAL A 117 13.48 -12.40 -4.50
C VAL A 117 12.43 -13.19 -3.74
N THR A 118 12.90 -14.14 -2.95
CA THR A 118 12.06 -14.94 -2.05
C THR A 118 11.87 -14.21 -0.72
N TYR A 119 10.64 -14.22 -0.21
CA TYR A 119 10.21 -13.50 0.97
C TYR A 119 9.38 -14.39 1.89
N ALA A 120 9.72 -14.35 3.17
CA ALA A 120 9.00 -14.98 4.25
C ALA A 120 7.86 -14.05 4.70
N GLY A 121 6.66 -14.31 4.19
CA GLY A 121 5.49 -13.48 4.41
C GLY A 121 4.48 -14.09 5.38
N TRP A 122 3.72 -13.20 6.03
CA TRP A 122 2.48 -13.53 6.71
C TRP A 122 1.34 -13.17 5.78
N THR A 123 0.43 -14.10 5.56
CA THR A 123 -0.53 -14.01 4.46
C THR A 123 -1.95 -14.26 4.91
N PHE A 124 -2.89 -13.75 4.12
CA PHE A 124 -4.25 -14.25 4.10
C PHE A 124 -4.41 -15.17 2.89
N ASP A 125 -4.91 -16.38 3.12
CA ASP A 125 -5.14 -17.42 2.12
C ASP A 125 -3.87 -17.91 1.38
N GLY A 126 -2.67 -17.66 1.92
CA GLY A 126 -1.40 -18.10 1.32
C GLY A 126 -0.85 -17.18 0.24
N THR A 127 -1.45 -16.00 0.01
CA THR A 127 -1.04 -15.05 -1.02
C THR A 127 -0.80 -13.65 -0.45
N ILE A 128 0.00 -12.85 -1.17
CA ILE A 128 0.17 -11.41 -0.93
C ILE A 128 -0.18 -10.69 -2.23
N PRO A 129 -1.15 -9.75 -2.24
CA PRO A 129 -2.16 -9.56 -1.20
C PRO A 129 -3.00 -10.83 -1.02
N GLY A 130 -3.78 -10.89 0.07
CA GLY A 130 -4.90 -11.81 0.16
C GLY A 130 -5.94 -11.54 -0.93
N ARG A 131 -6.78 -12.54 -1.22
CA ARG A 131 -7.80 -12.43 -2.29
C ARG A 131 -8.70 -11.21 -2.11
N THR A 132 -9.09 -10.58 -3.22
CA THR A 132 -10.09 -9.51 -3.18
C THR A 132 -11.46 -10.07 -2.79
N LEU A 133 -12.09 -9.49 -1.78
CA LEU A 133 -13.46 -9.77 -1.38
C LEU A 133 -14.38 -8.76 -2.07
N ARG A 134 -15.53 -9.20 -2.58
CA ARG A 134 -16.46 -8.32 -3.27
C ARG A 134 -17.89 -8.59 -2.83
N VAL A 135 -18.61 -7.52 -2.49
CA VAL A 135 -19.99 -7.55 -1.98
C VAL A 135 -20.78 -6.37 -2.57
N VAL A 136 -22.09 -6.35 -2.36
CA VAL A 136 -22.96 -5.24 -2.74
C VAL A 136 -23.40 -4.47 -1.50
N GLU A 137 -23.55 -3.15 -1.62
CA GLU A 137 -24.13 -2.30 -0.58
C GLU A 137 -25.49 -2.86 -0.11
N GLY A 138 -25.59 -3.08 1.20
CA GLY A 138 -26.75 -3.69 1.86
C GLY A 138 -26.59 -5.19 2.13
N ASP A 139 -25.55 -5.85 1.61
CA ASP A 139 -25.27 -7.26 1.92
C ASP A 139 -24.94 -7.42 3.42
N THR A 140 -25.51 -8.46 4.03
CA THR A 140 -24.98 -9.01 5.29
C THR A 140 -23.77 -9.85 4.97
N VAL A 141 -22.61 -9.48 5.50
CA VAL A 141 -21.34 -10.17 5.31
C VAL A 141 -20.98 -10.91 6.60
N THR A 142 -20.79 -12.22 6.51
CA THR A 142 -20.27 -13.07 7.57
C THR A 142 -18.82 -13.41 7.27
N MET A 143 -17.93 -13.02 8.17
CA MET A 143 -16.50 -13.22 8.08
C MET A 143 -16.08 -14.27 9.11
N THR A 144 -15.53 -15.38 8.65
CA THR A 144 -14.81 -16.36 9.47
C THR A 144 -13.32 -16.18 9.25
N VAL A 145 -12.58 -15.91 10.32
CA VAL A 145 -11.12 -15.80 10.29
C VAL A 145 -10.57 -17.01 11.03
N ARG A 146 -9.72 -17.79 10.38
CA ARG A 146 -9.01 -18.91 10.99
C ARG A 146 -7.52 -18.61 10.99
N ASN A 147 -6.85 -18.95 12.08
CA ASN A 147 -5.41 -18.85 12.16
C ASN A 147 -4.74 -20.23 12.04
N GLU A 148 -4.14 -20.50 10.88
CA GLU A 148 -3.35 -21.72 10.60
C GLU A 148 -1.84 -21.41 10.56
N SER A 149 -1.42 -20.25 11.07
CA SER A 149 -0.02 -19.81 11.14
C SER A 149 0.60 -20.08 12.53
N GLU A 150 1.89 -19.76 12.68
CA GLU A 150 2.61 -19.84 13.95
C GLU A 150 2.42 -18.61 14.86
N PHE A 151 1.89 -17.50 14.33
CA PHE A 151 1.77 -16.24 15.05
C PHE A 151 0.32 -15.86 15.34
N THR A 152 0.12 -14.93 16.29
CA THR A 152 -1.22 -14.39 16.56
C THR A 152 -1.63 -13.43 15.45
N HIS A 153 -2.85 -13.56 14.94
CA HIS A 153 -3.37 -12.74 13.86
C HIS A 153 -4.83 -12.35 14.06
N SER A 154 -5.27 -11.30 13.38
CA SER A 154 -6.67 -10.87 13.32
C SER A 154 -7.00 -10.39 11.91
N LEU A 155 -8.22 -9.90 11.70
CA LEU A 155 -8.62 -9.25 10.44
C LEU A 155 -9.51 -8.05 10.74
N ASP A 156 -8.98 -6.86 10.45
CA ASP A 156 -9.67 -5.57 10.36
C ASP A 156 -10.10 -5.35 8.91
N THR A 157 -11.36 -5.01 8.65
CA THR A 157 -11.83 -4.55 7.33
C THR A 157 -12.42 -3.16 7.42
N HIS A 158 -11.95 -2.25 6.58
CA HIS A 158 -12.43 -0.86 6.61
C HIS A 158 -13.85 -0.70 6.06
N ALA A 159 -14.41 -1.74 5.44
CA ALA A 159 -15.80 -1.77 4.99
C ALA A 159 -16.82 -1.95 6.14
N ALA A 160 -16.37 -2.37 7.33
CA ALA A 160 -17.24 -2.64 8.47
C ALA A 160 -17.27 -1.48 9.47
N LYS A 161 -18.48 -1.02 9.82
CA LYS A 161 -18.71 -0.12 10.94
C LYS A 161 -18.91 -0.96 12.19
N THR A 162 -17.85 -1.21 12.95
CA THR A 162 -17.90 -2.12 14.09
C THR A 162 -16.90 -1.74 15.21
N SER A 163 -17.04 -2.36 16.38
CA SER A 163 -16.07 -2.21 17.47
C SER A 163 -14.87 -3.15 17.24
N PRO A 164 -13.64 -2.62 17.13
CA PRO A 164 -12.44 -3.44 16.99
C PRO A 164 -12.24 -4.41 18.15
N GLU A 165 -12.57 -4.01 19.38
CA GLU A 165 -12.46 -4.87 20.58
C GLU A 165 -13.33 -6.12 20.49
N VAL A 166 -14.48 -6.00 19.83
CA VAL A 166 -15.45 -7.10 19.72
C VAL A 166 -15.14 -8.00 18.53
N ASN A 167 -14.88 -7.41 17.36
CA ASN A 167 -14.86 -8.12 16.09
C ASN A 167 -13.48 -8.32 15.46
N TYR A 168 -12.45 -7.58 15.88
CA TYR A 168 -11.07 -7.72 15.37
C TYR A 168 -10.18 -8.41 16.41
N ARG A 169 -10.68 -9.54 16.93
CA ARG A 169 -10.02 -10.31 17.98
C ARG A 169 -8.70 -10.88 17.49
N ASN A 170 -7.70 -10.83 18.36
CA ASN A 170 -6.43 -11.52 18.17
C ASN A 170 -6.65 -13.03 18.38
N LEU A 171 -6.42 -13.81 17.32
CA LEU A 171 -6.56 -15.26 17.28
C LEU A 171 -5.18 -15.89 17.40
N ARG A 172 -5.00 -16.74 18.40
CA ARG A 172 -3.81 -17.58 18.54
C ARG A 172 -3.77 -18.66 17.46
N PRO A 173 -2.62 -19.30 17.22
CA PRO A 173 -2.54 -20.45 16.33
C PRO A 173 -3.62 -21.51 16.65
N GLY A 174 -4.35 -21.93 15.62
CA GLY A 174 -5.45 -22.90 15.71
C GLY A 174 -6.81 -22.31 16.10
N GLU A 175 -6.90 -21.04 16.48
CA GLU A 175 -8.18 -20.40 16.80
C GLU A 175 -8.93 -19.93 15.55
N GLU A 176 -10.26 -19.84 15.68
CA GLU A 176 -11.16 -19.34 14.65
C GLU A 176 -12.20 -18.42 15.30
N PHE A 177 -12.59 -17.37 14.58
CA PHE A 177 -13.62 -16.44 15.01
C PHE A 177 -14.52 -16.03 13.84
N THR A 178 -15.83 -16.05 14.09
CA THR A 178 -16.85 -15.67 13.11
C THR A 178 -17.65 -14.47 13.61
N TRP A 179 -17.82 -13.47 12.76
CA TRP A 179 -18.62 -12.29 13.02
C TRP A 179 -19.32 -11.80 11.75
N SER A 180 -20.32 -10.93 11.90
CA SER A 180 -21.07 -10.41 10.76
C SER A 180 -21.30 -8.90 10.85
N PHE A 181 -21.40 -8.24 9.70
CA PHE A 181 -21.77 -6.83 9.56
C PHE A 181 -22.62 -6.61 8.31
N VAL A 182 -23.24 -5.44 8.20
CA VAL A 182 -23.91 -5.02 6.96
C VAL A 182 -23.01 -4.04 6.23
N ALA A 183 -22.71 -4.29 4.96
CA ALA A 183 -21.91 -3.41 4.12
C ALA A 183 -22.73 -2.18 3.72
N THR A 184 -22.70 -1.12 4.52
CA THR A 184 -23.59 0.05 4.36
C THR A 184 -23.01 1.20 3.54
N THR A 185 -21.79 1.07 3.01
CA THR A 185 -21.13 2.18 2.32
C THR A 185 -20.32 1.66 1.14
N PRO A 186 -20.70 2.00 -0.10
CA PRO A 186 -19.96 1.56 -1.28
C PRO A 186 -18.57 2.19 -1.30
N GLY A 187 -17.59 1.46 -1.82
CA GLY A 187 -16.20 1.90 -1.82
C GLY A 187 -15.20 0.79 -2.10
N ALA A 188 -13.94 1.21 -2.18
CA ALA A 188 -12.77 0.35 -2.23
C ALA A 188 -12.04 0.43 -0.90
N TYR A 189 -12.02 -0.67 -0.16
CA TYR A 189 -11.49 -0.74 1.20
C TYR A 189 -10.31 -1.71 1.24
N MET A 190 -9.38 -1.50 2.16
CA MET A 190 -8.48 -2.57 2.55
C MET A 190 -9.11 -3.43 3.65
N TYR A 191 -8.66 -4.68 3.74
CA TYR A 191 -8.65 -5.42 4.98
C TYR A 191 -7.21 -5.78 5.32
N HIS A 192 -6.87 -5.88 6.60
CA HIS A 192 -5.53 -6.23 7.06
C HIS A 192 -5.55 -6.87 8.44
N CYS A 193 -4.41 -7.43 8.87
CA CYS A 193 -4.25 -7.86 10.24
C CYS A 193 -4.20 -6.64 11.18
N GLY A 194 -5.00 -6.66 12.25
CA GLY A 194 -5.06 -5.63 13.29
C GLY A 194 -4.27 -5.98 14.56
N THR A 195 -3.53 -7.09 14.56
CA THR A 195 -2.73 -7.52 15.72
C THR A 195 -1.50 -6.63 15.91
N PRO A 196 -1.23 -6.13 17.13
CA PRO A 196 -0.01 -5.38 17.41
C PRO A 196 1.27 -6.24 17.30
N PRO A 197 2.39 -5.71 16.74
CA PRO A 197 2.52 -4.40 16.12
C PRO A 197 1.97 -4.40 14.68
N VAL A 198 0.89 -3.65 14.44
CA VAL A 198 0.13 -3.65 13.17
C VAL A 198 1.02 -3.37 11.96
N LEU A 199 1.98 -2.44 12.11
CA LEU A 199 2.95 -2.10 11.07
C LEU A 199 3.70 -3.32 10.53
N LEU A 200 4.15 -4.21 11.43
CA LEU A 200 4.86 -5.42 11.04
C LEU A 200 3.94 -6.39 10.30
N HIS A 201 2.71 -6.59 10.77
CA HIS A 201 1.79 -7.51 10.13
C HIS A 201 1.39 -7.06 8.71
N ILE A 202 1.13 -5.77 8.51
CA ILE A 202 0.88 -5.21 7.18
C ILE A 202 2.15 -5.37 6.31
N GLY A 203 3.31 -4.93 6.79
CA GLY A 203 4.57 -5.04 6.04
C GLY A 203 5.00 -6.49 5.74
N ALA A 204 4.58 -7.45 6.56
CA ALA A 204 4.79 -8.88 6.33
C ALA A 204 3.89 -9.46 5.23
N GLY A 205 2.85 -8.74 4.78
CA GLY A 205 1.96 -9.17 3.69
C GLY A 205 0.49 -9.37 4.06
N MET A 206 0.09 -9.12 5.32
CA MET A 206 -1.28 -9.40 5.77
C MET A 206 -2.25 -8.27 5.43
N TYR A 207 -2.54 -8.13 4.14
CA TYR A 207 -3.52 -7.19 3.61
C TYR A 207 -4.21 -7.74 2.36
N GLY A 208 -5.39 -7.21 2.06
CA GLY A 208 -6.10 -7.43 0.80
C GLY A 208 -7.14 -6.34 0.58
N ALA A 209 -7.92 -6.47 -0.49
CA ALA A 209 -8.96 -5.50 -0.84
C ALA A 209 -10.36 -6.06 -0.57
N MET A 210 -11.27 -5.20 -0.10
CA MET A 210 -12.70 -5.44 -0.09
C MET A 210 -13.41 -4.36 -0.92
N ILE A 211 -14.12 -4.77 -1.96
CA ILE A 211 -14.92 -3.88 -2.81
C ILE A 211 -16.39 -4.01 -2.41
N VAL A 212 -17.01 -2.89 -2.08
CA VAL A 212 -18.46 -2.79 -1.85
C VAL A 212 -19.05 -2.04 -3.03
N ASP A 213 -19.70 -2.76 -3.94
CA ASP A 213 -20.39 -2.16 -5.07
C ASP A 213 -21.62 -1.37 -4.60
N PRO A 214 -21.98 -0.24 -5.25
CA PRO A 214 -23.23 0.44 -4.96
C PRO A 214 -24.40 -0.47 -5.29
N LYS A 215 -25.49 -0.32 -4.53
CA LYS A 215 -26.69 -1.15 -4.69
C LYS A 215 -27.30 -1.06 -6.09
N GLU A 216 -27.17 0.08 -6.72
CA GLU A 216 -27.66 0.42 -8.06
C GLU A 216 -26.75 -0.15 -9.17
N GLY A 217 -25.60 -0.69 -8.79
CA GLY A 217 -24.60 -1.23 -9.70
C GLY A 217 -23.72 -0.14 -10.33
N TRP A 218 -22.61 -0.58 -10.90
CA TRP A 218 -21.75 0.28 -11.70
C TRP A 218 -22.15 0.27 -13.18
N SER A 219 -21.76 1.32 -13.92
CA SER A 219 -21.84 1.28 -15.38
C SER A 219 -20.96 0.16 -15.94
N PRO A 220 -21.34 -0.48 -17.07
CA PRO A 220 -20.54 -1.55 -17.66
C PRO A 220 -19.12 -1.08 -18.01
N ALA A 221 -18.12 -1.81 -17.52
CA ALA A 221 -16.71 -1.58 -17.79
C ALA A 221 -15.93 -2.89 -17.61
N ARG A 222 -14.71 -2.95 -18.15
CA ARG A 222 -13.74 -3.94 -17.71
C ARG A 222 -13.22 -3.52 -16.34
N GLU A 223 -13.54 -4.30 -15.31
CA GLU A 223 -13.20 -3.96 -13.94
C GLU A 223 -11.91 -4.67 -13.49
N LEU A 224 -10.97 -3.88 -12.97
CA LEU A 224 -9.68 -4.33 -12.50
C LEU A 224 -9.45 -3.90 -11.05
N ILE A 225 -8.58 -4.61 -10.33
CA ILE A 225 -8.08 -4.25 -9.00
C ILE A 225 -6.55 -4.17 -9.01
N LEU A 226 -6.01 -3.08 -8.50
CA LEU A 226 -4.59 -2.92 -8.22
C LEU A 226 -4.42 -2.54 -6.74
N VAL A 227 -3.86 -3.46 -5.97
CA VAL A 227 -3.49 -3.27 -4.56
C VAL A 227 -2.03 -2.85 -4.52
N GLN A 228 -1.76 -1.59 -4.20
CA GLN A 228 -0.40 -1.13 -3.97
C GLN A 228 0.07 -1.49 -2.56
N SER A 229 1.32 -1.90 -2.46
CA SER A 229 2.01 -2.10 -1.18
C SER A 229 3.51 -1.97 -1.38
N GLU A 230 4.24 -2.00 -0.27
CA GLU A 230 5.69 -1.98 -0.28
C GLU A 230 6.31 -3.02 0.66
N PHE A 231 7.51 -3.46 0.31
CA PHE A 231 8.30 -4.41 1.09
C PHE A 231 9.56 -3.75 1.64
N TYR A 232 9.85 -4.05 2.90
CA TYR A 232 11.05 -3.62 3.60
C TYR A 232 11.76 -4.84 4.13
N PHE A 233 12.98 -5.08 3.69
CA PHE A 233 13.73 -6.27 4.06
C PHE A 233 14.73 -5.97 5.16
N GLU A 234 14.88 -6.94 6.08
CA GLU A 234 16.03 -6.95 6.96
C GLU A 234 17.31 -7.06 6.12
N ARG A 235 18.35 -6.34 6.55
CA ARG A 235 19.62 -6.33 5.85
C ARG A 235 20.39 -7.60 6.24
N SER A 236 20.29 -8.60 5.38
CA SER A 236 20.90 -9.91 5.58
C SER A 236 21.32 -10.55 4.25
N GLU A 237 22.37 -11.38 4.32
CA GLU A 237 22.85 -12.21 3.20
C GLU A 237 22.02 -13.49 3.02
N GLU A 238 21.08 -13.77 3.94
CA GLU A 238 20.18 -14.92 3.81
C GLU A 238 19.39 -14.87 2.49
N PRO A 239 19.15 -16.03 1.86
CA PRO A 239 18.48 -16.11 0.56
C PRO A 239 17.00 -15.70 0.66
N VAL A 240 16.34 -16.02 1.78
CA VAL A 240 14.95 -15.63 2.04
C VAL A 240 14.95 -14.31 2.81
N LYS A 241 14.26 -13.32 2.24
CA LYS A 241 14.08 -12.00 2.85
C LYS A 241 12.95 -12.04 3.88
N VAL A 242 13.08 -11.24 4.94
CA VAL A 242 12.09 -11.12 6.03
C VAL A 242 11.74 -9.65 6.25
N PRO A 243 10.53 -9.33 6.76
CA PRO A 243 10.13 -7.95 7.03
C PRO A 243 11.05 -7.24 8.02
N SER A 244 11.40 -5.97 7.74
CA SER A 244 12.16 -5.12 8.67
C SER A 244 11.29 -4.10 9.39
N MET A 245 11.02 -4.35 10.66
CA MET A 245 10.30 -3.39 11.53
C MET A 245 11.07 -2.07 11.67
N SER A 246 12.40 -2.14 11.80
CA SER A 246 13.22 -0.94 11.98
C SER A 246 13.19 -0.02 10.76
N THR A 247 13.29 -0.58 9.55
CA THR A 247 13.23 0.19 8.31
C THR A 247 11.83 0.78 8.10
N MET A 248 10.78 0.01 8.39
CA MET A 248 9.40 0.49 8.34
C MET A 248 9.14 1.66 9.29
N MET A 249 9.58 1.55 10.55
CA MET A 249 9.36 2.59 11.57
C MET A 249 10.04 3.91 11.24
N LEU A 250 11.21 3.86 10.59
CA LEU A 250 11.95 5.05 10.19
C LEU A 250 11.36 5.73 8.94
N GLY A 251 10.34 5.14 8.31
CA GLY A 251 9.90 5.54 6.97
C GLY A 251 11.05 5.47 5.97
N GLY A 252 11.94 4.48 6.15
CA GLY A 252 13.17 4.33 5.36
C GLY A 252 12.92 3.96 3.91
N PHE A 253 13.99 3.67 3.17
CA PHE A 253 13.88 3.19 1.80
C PHE A 253 13.27 1.78 1.78
N MET A 254 12.16 1.63 1.07
CA MET A 254 11.56 0.35 0.71
C MET A 254 12.39 -0.35 -0.37
N ASP A 255 12.42 -1.68 -0.33
CA ASP A 255 13.12 -2.51 -1.31
C ASP A 255 12.28 -2.70 -2.57
N HIS A 256 10.96 -2.84 -2.40
CA HIS A 256 10.00 -2.92 -3.49
C HIS A 256 8.77 -2.08 -3.19
N VAL A 257 8.20 -1.49 -4.24
CA VAL A 257 6.81 -1.04 -4.26
C VAL A 257 6.16 -1.77 -5.40
N VAL A 258 4.98 -2.34 -5.18
CA VAL A 258 4.38 -3.28 -6.12
C VAL A 258 2.89 -3.02 -6.29
N PHE A 259 2.34 -3.51 -7.40
CA PHE A 259 0.91 -3.75 -7.51
C PHE A 259 0.66 -5.26 -7.40
N ASN A 260 -0.32 -5.65 -6.59
CA ASN A 260 -0.75 -7.02 -6.35
C ASN A 260 0.38 -7.96 -5.89
N GLY A 261 1.29 -7.46 -5.05
CA GLY A 261 2.21 -8.27 -4.25
C GLY A 261 3.49 -8.75 -4.93
N HIS A 262 3.67 -8.52 -6.24
CA HIS A 262 4.89 -8.90 -6.95
C HIS A 262 5.38 -7.78 -7.88
N ALA A 263 6.65 -7.40 -7.75
CA ALA A 263 7.28 -6.38 -8.58
C ALA A 263 7.32 -6.82 -10.04
N SER A 264 6.89 -5.96 -10.96
CA SER A 264 6.93 -6.21 -12.41
C SER A 264 6.07 -7.37 -12.93
N GLN A 265 5.18 -7.99 -12.13
CA GLN A 265 4.37 -9.12 -12.62
C GLN A 265 3.53 -8.77 -13.86
N TYR A 266 3.05 -7.53 -13.93
CA TYR A 266 2.26 -6.99 -15.03
C TYR A 266 3.10 -6.34 -16.13
N VAL A 267 4.42 -6.25 -15.94
CA VAL A 267 5.36 -5.98 -17.03
C VAL A 267 5.58 -7.27 -17.81
N ASP A 268 5.80 -8.37 -17.09
CA ASP A 268 5.99 -9.70 -17.67
C ASP A 268 4.68 -10.28 -18.22
N ASN A 269 3.54 -9.91 -17.62
CA ASN A 269 2.20 -10.38 -18.00
C ASN A 269 1.23 -9.19 -18.14
N PRO A 270 1.31 -8.43 -19.25
CA PRO A 270 0.45 -7.27 -19.46
C PRO A 270 -1.04 -7.59 -19.37
N ILE A 271 -1.80 -6.72 -18.70
CA ILE A 271 -3.24 -6.86 -18.49
C ILE A 271 -3.95 -6.48 -19.79
N PRO A 272 -4.71 -7.38 -20.44
CA PRO A 272 -5.39 -7.04 -21.67
C PRO A 272 -6.58 -6.12 -21.41
N ILE A 273 -6.70 -5.04 -22.18
CA ILE A 273 -7.87 -4.19 -22.30
C ILE A 273 -8.22 -4.03 -23.78
N LYS A 274 -9.37 -3.44 -24.11
CA LYS A 274 -9.79 -3.25 -25.50
C LYS A 274 -9.95 -1.78 -25.81
N VAL A 275 -9.60 -1.42 -27.05
CA VAL A 275 -9.81 -0.06 -27.56
C VAL A 275 -11.30 0.27 -27.58
N GLY A 276 -11.67 1.46 -27.10
CA GLY A 276 -13.05 1.96 -27.09
C GLY A 276 -13.98 1.31 -26.05
N GLU A 277 -13.52 0.35 -25.25
CA GLU A 277 -14.30 -0.19 -24.12
C GLU A 277 -13.91 0.52 -22.81
N PRO A 278 -14.88 0.93 -21.97
CA PRO A 278 -14.58 1.53 -20.67
C PRO A 278 -13.80 0.59 -19.77
N VAL A 279 -12.77 1.11 -19.09
CA VAL A 279 -12.00 0.40 -18.07
C VAL A 279 -12.24 1.08 -16.74
N ARG A 280 -12.54 0.29 -15.70
CA ARG A 280 -12.63 0.74 -14.31
C ARG A 280 -11.54 0.06 -13.50
N ILE A 281 -10.70 0.82 -12.82
CA ILE A 281 -9.67 0.28 -11.93
C ILE A 281 -9.97 0.74 -10.51
N PHE A 282 -10.24 -0.22 -9.64
CA PHE A 282 -10.17 -0.02 -8.20
C PHE A 282 -8.70 -0.05 -7.79
N VAL A 283 -8.26 0.98 -7.09
CA VAL A 283 -6.90 1.09 -6.58
C VAL A 283 -6.99 1.11 -5.07
N VAL A 284 -6.39 0.14 -4.39
CA VAL A 284 -6.30 0.12 -2.93
C VAL A 284 -4.83 0.25 -2.57
N ASN A 285 -4.47 1.24 -1.77
CA ASN A 285 -3.10 1.35 -1.28
C ASN A 285 -3.03 0.77 0.12
N ALA A 286 -2.60 -0.48 0.23
CA ALA A 286 -2.46 -1.16 1.52
C ALA A 286 -1.29 -0.59 2.36
N GLY A 287 -0.32 0.06 1.72
CA GLY A 287 0.85 0.63 2.39
C GLY A 287 1.86 -0.43 2.86
N PRO A 288 2.51 -0.23 4.03
CA PRO A 288 1.96 0.50 5.18
C PRO A 288 2.21 2.02 5.26
N ASN A 289 3.15 2.59 4.51
CA ASN A 289 3.66 3.94 4.75
C ASN A 289 3.55 4.89 3.55
N ILE A 290 3.71 4.42 2.31
CA ILE A 290 3.86 5.33 1.16
C ILE A 290 2.55 5.64 0.47
N TRP A 291 2.44 6.85 -0.08
CA TRP A 291 1.32 7.26 -0.90
C TRP A 291 1.44 6.69 -2.31
N SER A 292 0.30 6.42 -2.94
CA SER A 292 0.20 6.24 -4.38
C SER A 292 -0.18 7.56 -5.03
N SER A 293 0.66 8.08 -5.92
CA SER A 293 0.21 9.06 -6.92
C SER A 293 -0.18 8.27 -8.17
N PHE A 294 -1.34 7.62 -8.14
CA PHE A 294 -1.75 6.68 -9.17
C PHE A 294 -2.02 7.40 -10.49
N HIS A 295 -1.36 6.97 -11.56
CA HIS A 295 -1.42 7.56 -12.89
C HIS A 295 -1.38 6.47 -13.95
N ILE A 296 -2.04 6.71 -15.09
CA ILE A 296 -1.95 5.86 -16.27
C ILE A 296 -1.38 6.70 -17.42
N VAL A 297 -0.15 6.37 -17.82
CA VAL A 297 0.53 7.05 -18.92
C VAL A 297 -0.26 6.85 -20.21
N GLY A 298 -0.62 7.97 -20.85
CA GLY A 298 -1.39 7.99 -22.09
C GLY A 298 -2.91 8.04 -21.89
N ALA A 299 -3.42 8.09 -20.65
CA ALA A 299 -4.84 8.22 -20.36
C ALA A 299 -5.14 9.42 -19.45
N ILE A 300 -6.37 9.92 -19.55
CA ILE A 300 -6.98 10.85 -18.59
C ILE A 300 -8.15 10.11 -17.97
N PHE A 301 -8.35 10.27 -16.66
CA PHE A 301 -9.49 9.67 -15.98
C PHE A 301 -10.74 10.48 -16.32
N ASP A 302 -11.67 9.84 -17.04
CA ASP A 302 -13.00 10.37 -17.31
C ASP A 302 -13.71 10.65 -15.98
N ARG A 303 -13.59 9.71 -15.04
CA ARG A 303 -14.13 9.79 -13.68
C ARG A 303 -13.12 9.23 -12.68
N ALA A 304 -13.07 9.82 -11.50
CA ALA A 304 -12.30 9.33 -10.37
C ALA A 304 -13.12 9.48 -9.09
N TYR A 305 -13.12 8.45 -8.26
CA TYR A 305 -13.92 8.33 -7.05
C TYR A 305 -13.01 8.19 -5.84
N VAL A 306 -13.00 9.19 -4.97
CA VAL A 306 -12.24 9.13 -3.70
C VAL A 306 -12.85 8.06 -2.80
N ASN A 307 -12.02 7.20 -2.21
CA ASN A 307 -12.41 5.99 -1.46
C ASN A 307 -13.19 4.95 -2.30
N GLY A 308 -13.21 5.10 -3.64
CA GLY A 308 -14.02 4.27 -4.54
C GLY A 308 -15.53 4.47 -4.39
N ASN A 309 -15.98 5.50 -3.66
CA ASN A 309 -17.40 5.75 -3.44
C ASN A 309 -17.99 6.56 -4.62
N PRO A 310 -19.04 6.07 -5.31
CA PRO A 310 -19.65 6.78 -6.44
C PRO A 310 -20.13 8.20 -6.16
N LYS A 311 -20.36 8.56 -4.88
CA LYS A 311 -20.77 9.91 -4.47
C LYS A 311 -19.61 10.91 -4.42
N ASN A 312 -18.37 10.42 -4.32
CA ASN A 312 -17.16 11.23 -4.19
C ASN A 312 -16.48 11.41 -5.55
N GLU A 313 -17.24 11.88 -6.54
CA GLU A 313 -16.85 11.88 -7.94
C GLU A 313 -16.10 13.16 -8.36
N LEU A 314 -15.03 12.96 -9.12
CA LEU A 314 -14.19 13.96 -9.76
C LEU A 314 -14.04 13.63 -11.26
N PHE A 315 -13.73 14.62 -12.09
CA PHE A 315 -13.69 14.48 -13.55
C PHE A 315 -12.41 15.04 -14.15
N GLY A 316 -11.89 14.39 -15.20
CA GLY A 316 -10.75 14.88 -15.97
C GLY A 316 -9.42 14.89 -15.21
N LEU A 317 -9.22 13.94 -14.29
CA LEU A 317 -8.00 13.84 -13.50
C LEU A 317 -6.88 13.16 -14.28
N GLN A 318 -5.67 13.68 -14.21
CA GLN A 318 -4.48 13.00 -14.72
C GLN A 318 -3.94 11.94 -13.75
N SER A 319 -4.12 12.15 -12.45
CA SER A 319 -3.63 11.28 -11.38
C SER A 319 -4.50 11.44 -10.14
N ILE A 320 -4.55 10.41 -9.30
CA ILE A 320 -5.25 10.46 -8.00
C ILE A 320 -4.29 10.04 -6.87
N SER A 321 -4.31 10.80 -5.78
CA SER A 321 -3.55 10.46 -4.57
C SER A 321 -4.34 9.47 -3.73
N VAL A 322 -3.74 8.32 -3.39
CA VAL A 322 -4.31 7.29 -2.53
C VAL A 322 -3.38 7.08 -1.34
N GLY A 323 -3.83 7.40 -0.14
CA GLY A 323 -3.03 7.25 1.09
C GLY A 323 -2.87 5.80 1.54
N PRO A 324 -1.92 5.49 2.43
CA PRO A 324 -1.86 4.17 3.07
C PRO A 324 -3.17 3.86 3.79
N GLY A 325 -3.70 2.67 3.53
CA GLY A 325 -4.99 2.20 3.99
C GLY A 325 -6.21 2.86 3.35
N ASP A 326 -6.03 3.51 2.20
CA ASP A 326 -7.10 4.14 1.45
C ASP A 326 -7.35 3.43 0.11
N GLY A 327 -8.46 3.77 -0.54
CA GLY A 327 -8.83 3.31 -1.86
C GLY A 327 -9.26 4.43 -2.80
N ALA A 328 -9.36 4.10 -4.07
CA ALA A 328 -9.93 4.92 -5.12
C ALA A 328 -10.54 4.03 -6.20
N CYS A 329 -11.38 4.61 -7.05
CA CYS A 329 -11.81 3.99 -8.29
C CYS A 329 -11.61 5.00 -9.42
N VAL A 330 -11.03 4.60 -10.54
CA VAL A 330 -10.86 5.45 -11.72
C VAL A 330 -11.48 4.78 -12.93
N GLU A 331 -12.08 5.58 -13.80
CA GLU A 331 -12.66 5.15 -15.07
C GLU A 331 -12.03 5.92 -16.21
N PHE A 332 -11.70 5.22 -17.29
CA PHE A 332 -11.14 5.80 -18.50
C PHE A 332 -11.44 4.91 -19.71
N THR A 333 -11.35 5.48 -20.90
CA THR A 333 -11.37 4.76 -22.17
C THR A 333 -10.12 5.12 -22.97
N VAL A 334 -9.56 4.15 -23.69
CA VAL A 334 -8.42 4.37 -24.59
C VAL A 334 -8.87 4.31 -26.04
N GLU A 335 -8.40 5.24 -26.86
CA GLU A 335 -8.84 5.40 -28.25
C GLU A 335 -7.91 4.73 -29.27
N GLU A 336 -6.68 4.41 -28.88
CA GLU A 336 -5.67 3.83 -29.77
C GLU A 336 -5.15 2.49 -29.21
N PRO A 337 -4.82 1.53 -30.09
CA PRO A 337 -4.13 0.32 -29.67
C PRO A 337 -2.72 0.66 -29.17
N GLY A 338 -2.27 0.02 -28.11
CA GLY A 338 -1.01 0.40 -27.49
C GLY A 338 -0.74 -0.30 -26.16
N THR A 339 0.33 0.12 -25.50
CA THR A 339 0.63 -0.26 -24.13
C THR A 339 0.55 0.99 -23.26
N TYR A 340 -0.42 1.01 -22.35
CA TYR A 340 -0.61 2.06 -21.36
C TYR A 340 0.02 1.60 -20.05
N VAL A 341 0.60 2.53 -19.29
CA VAL A 341 1.42 2.17 -18.12
C VAL A 341 0.78 2.76 -16.87
N ALA A 342 0.18 1.91 -16.03
CA ALA A 342 -0.27 2.30 -14.70
C ALA A 342 0.93 2.32 -13.75
N VAL A 343 1.12 3.42 -13.03
CA VAL A 343 2.27 3.65 -12.14
C VAL A 343 1.87 4.32 -10.84
N ASN A 344 2.72 4.16 -9.82
CA ASN A 344 2.87 5.20 -8.81
C ASN A 344 3.80 6.29 -9.35
N HIS A 345 3.29 7.50 -9.56
CA HIS A 345 4.02 8.61 -10.17
C HIS A 345 5.10 9.24 -9.27
N ALA A 346 5.21 8.82 -8.00
CA ALA A 346 6.47 8.92 -7.29
C ALA A 346 7.48 7.96 -7.94
N PHE A 347 8.14 8.40 -9.01
CA PHE A 347 8.78 7.49 -9.99
C PHE A 347 9.89 6.59 -9.43
N GLY A 348 10.47 6.93 -8.28
CA GLY A 348 11.31 6.00 -7.54
C GLY A 348 10.55 4.71 -7.18
N HIS A 349 9.28 4.80 -6.80
CA HIS A 349 8.41 3.67 -6.48
C HIS A 349 8.08 2.84 -7.72
N ALA A 350 7.84 3.48 -8.87
CA ALA A 350 7.70 2.78 -10.15
C ALA A 350 8.96 1.97 -10.49
N ALA A 351 10.15 2.56 -10.32
CA ALA A 351 11.43 1.87 -10.51
C ALA A 351 11.65 0.68 -9.56
N HIS A 352 11.01 0.68 -8.38
CA HIS A 352 11.02 -0.43 -7.41
C HIS A 352 9.97 -1.52 -7.72
N GLY A 353 9.11 -1.34 -8.72
CA GLY A 353 8.18 -2.37 -9.21
C GLY A 353 6.72 -1.94 -9.35
N ALA A 354 6.36 -0.70 -9.01
CA ALA A 354 4.98 -0.21 -9.00
C ALA A 354 4.52 0.18 -10.42
N ILE A 355 4.55 -0.81 -11.32
CA ILE A 355 4.25 -0.69 -12.74
C ILE A 355 3.29 -1.81 -13.13
N ALA A 356 2.21 -1.46 -13.81
CA ALA A 356 1.36 -2.42 -14.51
C ALA A 356 1.12 -2.00 -15.95
N LEU A 357 1.42 -2.89 -16.90
CA LEU A 357 1.16 -2.65 -18.31
C LEU A 357 -0.28 -3.05 -18.65
N LEU A 358 -1.02 -2.13 -19.25
CA LEU A 358 -2.33 -2.37 -19.84
C LEU A 358 -2.16 -2.46 -21.35
N LYS A 359 -2.39 -3.64 -21.92
CA LYS A 359 -2.26 -3.89 -23.36
C LYS A 359 -3.61 -3.69 -24.03
N ALA A 360 -3.78 -2.57 -24.73
CA ALA A 360 -4.97 -2.28 -25.53
C ALA A 360 -4.83 -2.93 -26.91
N VAL A 361 -5.77 -3.79 -27.25
CA VAL A 361 -5.88 -4.49 -28.55
C VAL A 361 -7.19 -4.22 -29.25
#